data_AF-A0A5E7VU72-F1
#
_entry.id   AF-A0A5E7VU72-F1
#
_cell.length_a   1.000
_cell.length_b   1.000
_cell.length_c   1.000
_cell.angle_alpha   90.00
_cell.angle_beta   90.00
_cell.angle_gamma   90.00
#
_symmetry.space_group_name_H-M   'P 1'
#
loop_
_entity.id
_entity.type
_entity.pdbx_description
1 polymer ?
#
loop_
_entity_poly.entity_id
_entity_poly.type
_entity_poly.pdbx_seq_one_letter_code
_entity_poly.pdbx_strand_id
1 'polypeptide(L)'
;MFPLSLIPKQDSTYAYQGGGRGLSLERIAALETFVQGDLRPDLTLIFDLPVEVGLARASARGRLDRFELEGRTFFDAVRSAFLKRAEADPARYVLVDAAQPLTQVQRALDTLLPRLLELARG
;
A
#
# COMPACT_ATOMS: atom_id res chain seq x y z
N MET A 1 13.91 17.03 -10.44
CA MET A 1 14.12 15.81 -9.64
C MET A 1 13.36 15.99 -8.34
N PHE A 2 12.16 15.41 -8.23
CA PHE A 2 11.40 15.44 -6.98
C PHE A 2 12.13 14.58 -5.94
N PRO A 3 12.41 15.09 -4.74
CA PRO A 3 13.04 14.27 -3.70
C PRO A 3 12.10 13.12 -3.32
N LEU A 4 12.63 11.89 -3.25
CA LEU A 4 11.88 10.70 -2.83
C LEU A 4 11.20 10.84 -1.45
N SER A 5 11.60 11.83 -0.65
CA SER A 5 10.98 12.15 0.65
C SER A 5 9.59 12.81 0.53
N LEU A 6 9.17 13.23 -0.67
CA LEU A 6 7.87 13.85 -0.92
C LEU A 6 6.86 12.90 -1.60
N ILE A 7 7.20 11.62 -1.80
CA ILE A 7 6.22 10.65 -2.31
C ILE A 7 5.12 10.47 -1.25
N PRO A 8 3.87 10.81 -1.58
CA PRO A 8 2.83 10.81 -0.59
C PRO A 8 2.43 9.38 -0.20
N LYS A 9 2.61 9.03 1.08
CA LYS A 9 2.18 7.74 1.66
C LYS A 9 0.71 7.76 2.10
N GLN A 10 -0.16 8.25 1.23
CA GLN A 10 -1.60 8.39 1.51
C GLN A 10 -2.22 7.04 1.84
N ASP A 11 -2.06 6.06 0.96
CA ASP A 11 -2.70 4.75 1.10
C ASP A 11 -2.27 4.05 2.40
N SER A 12 -0.99 4.15 2.77
CA SER A 12 -0.52 3.67 4.08
C SER A 12 -1.15 4.42 5.25
N THR A 13 -1.39 5.74 5.12
CA THR A 13 -2.08 6.52 6.15
C THR A 13 -3.53 6.04 6.31
N TYR A 14 -4.27 5.88 5.21
CA TYR A 14 -5.62 5.31 5.25
C TYR A 14 -5.64 3.91 5.87
N ALA A 15 -4.70 3.06 5.50
CA ALA A 15 -4.68 1.68 5.96
C ALA A 15 -4.31 1.58 7.45
N TYR A 16 -3.21 2.20 7.88
CA TYR A 16 -2.74 2.10 9.27
C TYR A 16 -3.54 2.98 10.22
N GLN A 17 -3.80 4.24 9.85
CA GLN A 17 -4.49 5.17 10.74
C GLN A 17 -6.00 5.01 10.66
N GLY A 18 -6.56 4.84 9.46
CA GLY A 18 -7.99 4.62 9.28
C GLY A 18 -8.40 3.20 9.66
N GLY A 19 -7.89 2.22 8.92
CA GLY A 19 -8.20 0.80 9.15
C GLY A 19 -7.68 0.28 10.49
N GLY A 20 -6.37 0.40 10.72
CA GLY A 20 -5.71 -0.15 11.91
C GLY A 20 -6.02 0.59 13.21
N ARG A 21 -6.07 1.93 13.20
CA ARG A 21 -6.29 2.75 14.41
C ARG A 21 -7.70 3.34 14.52
N GLY A 22 -8.59 3.12 13.55
CA GLY A 22 -9.97 3.59 13.60
C GLY A 22 -10.14 5.11 13.46
N LEU A 23 -9.15 5.84 12.91
CA LEU A 23 -9.31 7.26 12.64
C LEU A 23 -10.32 7.48 11.49
N SER A 24 -11.09 8.56 11.58
CA SER A 24 -12.08 8.92 10.56
C SER A 24 -11.41 9.09 9.18
N LEU A 25 -11.94 8.39 8.18
CA LEU A 25 -11.46 8.46 6.80
C LEU A 25 -11.67 9.86 6.20
N GLU A 26 -12.72 10.57 6.63
CA GLU A 26 -12.99 11.95 6.24
C GLU A 26 -11.89 12.89 6.75
N ARG A 27 -11.45 12.71 8.00
CA ARG A 27 -10.33 13.48 8.56
C ARG A 27 -9.03 13.20 7.83
N ILE A 28 -8.78 11.94 7.45
CA ILE A 28 -7.61 11.57 6.66
C ILE A 28 -7.69 12.22 5.27
N ALA A 29 -8.86 12.24 4.62
CA ALA A 29 -9.07 12.88 3.32
C ALA A 29 -8.87 14.40 3.36
N ALA A 30 -9.33 15.06 4.43
CA ALA A 30 -9.10 16.48 4.63
C ALA A 30 -7.60 16.79 4.76
N LEU A 31 -6.86 15.98 5.52
CA LEU A 31 -5.40 16.14 5.67
C LEU A 31 -4.65 15.81 4.38
N GLU A 32 -5.08 14.78 3.65
CA GLU A 32 -4.54 14.43 2.34
C GLU A 32 -4.63 15.63 1.38
N THR A 33 -5.83 16.20 1.24
CA THR A 33 -6.09 17.35 0.37
C THR A 33 -5.32 18.58 0.84
N PHE A 34 -5.26 18.83 2.15
CA PHE A 34 -4.52 19.96 2.71
C PHE A 34 -3.01 19.89 2.40
N VAL A 35 -2.40 18.71 2.51
CA VAL A 35 -0.95 18.55 2.32
C VAL A 35 -0.57 18.47 0.83
N GLN A 36 -1.48 17.96 -0.02
CA GLN A 36 -1.11 17.50 -1.36
C GLN A 36 -1.92 18.14 -2.48
N GLY A 37 -2.95 18.90 -2.16
CA GLY A 37 -3.91 19.42 -3.14
C GLY A 37 -4.49 18.27 -3.96
N ASP A 38 -4.40 18.41 -5.29
CA ASP A 38 -4.90 17.42 -6.25
C ASP A 38 -3.87 16.34 -6.62
N LEU A 39 -2.63 16.42 -6.11
CA LEU A 39 -1.58 15.46 -6.44
C LEU A 39 -1.96 14.07 -5.92
N ARG A 40 -2.03 13.09 -6.82
CA ARG A 40 -2.26 11.68 -6.52
C ARG A 40 -1.28 10.83 -7.34
N PRO A 41 -0.92 9.62 -6.87
CA PRO A 41 -0.17 8.68 -7.70
C PRO A 41 -0.96 8.31 -8.96
N ASP A 42 -0.31 8.26 -10.12
CA ASP A 42 -0.94 7.75 -11.35
C ASP A 42 -1.20 6.23 -11.28
N LEU A 43 -0.38 5.52 -10.50
CA LEU A 43 -0.52 4.09 -10.23
C LEU A 43 -0.01 3.75 -8.82
N THR A 44 -0.78 2.95 -8.09
CA THR A 44 -0.37 2.34 -6.83
C THR A 44 -0.38 0.82 -6.94
N LEU A 45 0.75 0.20 -6.62
CA LEU A 45 0.87 -1.27 -6.52
C LEU A 45 0.64 -1.71 -5.07
N ILE A 46 -0.37 -2.55 -4.84
CA ILE A 46 -0.66 -3.13 -3.53
C ILE A 46 -0.18 -4.58 -3.54
N PHE A 47 0.84 -4.86 -2.74
CA PHE A 47 1.36 -6.20 -2.53
C PHE A 47 0.50 -6.92 -1.48
N ASP A 48 -0.51 -7.65 -1.92
CA ASP A 48 -1.43 -8.36 -1.05
C ASP A 48 -0.91 -9.75 -0.69
N LEU A 49 -0.99 -10.09 0.59
CA LEU A 49 -0.69 -11.43 1.10
C LEU A 49 -1.41 -11.66 2.44
N PRO A 50 -1.65 -12.92 2.84
CA PRO A 50 -2.13 -13.22 4.19
C PRO A 50 -1.20 -12.63 5.26
N VAL A 51 -1.81 -12.06 6.30
CA VAL A 51 -1.11 -11.35 7.38
C VAL A 51 -0.07 -12.25 8.04
N GLU A 52 -0.40 -13.53 8.25
CA GLU A 52 0.47 -14.51 8.89
C GLU A 52 1.74 -14.75 8.06
N VAL A 53 1.61 -14.81 6.74
CA VAL A 53 2.75 -14.96 5.82
C VAL A 53 3.63 -13.71 5.87
N GLY A 54 3.01 -12.52 5.91
CA GLY A 54 3.73 -11.24 6.04
C GLY A 54 4.52 -11.15 7.34
N LEU A 55 3.89 -11.48 8.47
CA LEU A 55 4.51 -11.49 9.79
C LEU A 55 5.65 -12.52 9.87
N ALA A 56 5.45 -13.74 9.38
CA ALA A 56 6.51 -14.75 9.35
C ALA A 56 7.73 -14.30 8.55
N ARG A 57 7.53 -13.66 7.38
CA ARG A 57 8.61 -13.09 6.57
C ARG A 57 9.29 -11.91 7.27
N ALA A 58 8.57 -11.08 8.00
CA ALA A 58 9.12 -9.97 8.76
C ALA A 58 10.01 -10.45 9.91
N SER A 59 9.53 -11.40 10.71
CA SER A 59 10.30 -12.01 11.79
C SER A 59 11.60 -12.66 11.30
N ALA A 60 11.58 -13.27 10.11
CA ALA A 60 12.77 -13.86 9.51
C ALA A 60 13.83 -12.83 9.08
N ARG A 61 13.45 -11.57 8.83
CA ARG A 61 14.38 -10.48 8.43
C ARG A 61 15.08 -9.81 9.60
N GLY A 62 14.65 -10.03 10.85
CA GLY A 62 15.32 -9.51 12.03
C GLY A 62 14.36 -8.92 13.06
N ARG A 63 14.84 -7.91 13.79
CA ARG A 63 14.16 -7.37 14.97
C ARG A 63 12.89 -6.64 14.56
N LEU A 64 11.78 -7.03 15.18
CA LEU A 64 10.48 -6.44 14.88
C LEU A 64 10.41 -4.96 15.27
N ASP A 65 9.82 -4.13 14.41
CA ASP A 65 9.59 -2.71 14.66
C ASP A 65 8.34 -2.47 15.55
N ARG A 66 8.07 -1.20 15.88
CA ARG A 66 6.96 -0.82 16.77
C ARG A 66 5.58 -1.18 16.19
N PHE A 67 5.43 -1.26 14.87
CA PHE A 67 4.16 -1.64 14.23
C PHE A 67 3.98 -3.15 14.22
N GLU A 68 5.06 -3.90 14.10
CA GLU A 68 5.07 -5.37 14.15
C GLU A 68 4.75 -5.94 15.55
N LEU A 69 4.66 -5.08 16.57
CA LEU A 69 4.12 -5.40 17.90
C LEU A 69 2.58 -5.37 17.97
N GLU A 70 1.90 -4.83 16.95
CA GLU A 70 0.45 -4.83 16.88
C GLU A 70 -0.08 -6.25 16.55
N GLY A 71 -1.27 -6.58 17.07
CA GLY A 71 -1.84 -7.92 16.90
C GLY A 71 -2.36 -8.20 15.49
N ARG A 72 -2.64 -9.48 15.19
CA ARG A 72 -3.23 -9.96 13.92
C ARG A 72 -4.43 -9.13 13.48
N THR A 73 -5.35 -8.79 14.39
CA THR A 73 -6.54 -7.98 14.11
C THR A 73 -6.22 -6.61 13.51
N PHE A 74 -5.14 -5.97 13.98
CA PHE A 74 -4.70 -4.68 13.44
C PHE A 74 -4.28 -4.85 11.98
N PHE A 75 -3.42 -5.83 11.68
CA PHE A 75 -2.95 -6.07 10.33
C PHE A 75 -4.04 -6.57 9.38
N ASP A 76 -5.02 -7.33 9.87
CA ASP A 76 -6.21 -7.70 9.10
C ASP A 76 -7.02 -6.44 8.70
N ALA A 77 -7.18 -5.49 9.63
CA ALA A 77 -7.86 -4.22 9.35
C ALA A 77 -7.07 -3.34 8.37
N VAL A 78 -5.73 -3.30 8.48
CA VAL A 78 -4.83 -2.62 7.53
C VAL A 78 -4.96 -3.22 6.13
N ARG A 79 -4.88 -4.55 6.02
CA ARG A 79 -5.05 -5.26 4.74
C ARG A 79 -6.41 -4.98 4.12
N SER A 80 -7.48 -5.08 4.91
CA SER A 80 -8.85 -4.80 4.44
C SER A 80 -8.99 -3.36 3.93
N ALA A 81 -8.36 -2.39 4.59
CA ALA A 81 -8.39 -1.00 4.15
C ALA A 81 -7.67 -0.78 2.81
N PHE A 82 -6.53 -1.45 2.56
CA PHE A 82 -5.89 -1.42 1.25
C PHE A 82 -6.78 -2.03 0.15
N LEU A 83 -7.37 -3.20 0.41
CA LEU A 83 -8.23 -3.89 -0.55
C LEU A 83 -9.46 -3.06 -0.91
N LYS A 84 -10.14 -2.46 0.08
CA LYS A 84 -11.28 -1.56 -0.15
C LYS A 84 -10.93 -0.35 -1.01
N ARG A 85 -9.72 0.20 -0.86
CA ARG A 85 -9.25 1.31 -1.70
C ARG A 85 -8.98 0.85 -3.14
N ALA A 86 -8.39 -0.34 -3.30
CA ALA A 86 -8.19 -0.92 -4.62
C ALA A 86 -9.51 -1.18 -5.35
N GLU A 87 -10.52 -1.68 -4.63
CA GLU A 87 -11.87 -1.91 -5.15
C GLU A 87 -12.58 -0.60 -5.53
N ALA A 88 -12.36 0.47 -4.77
CA ALA A 88 -13.01 1.76 -5.02
C ALA A 88 -12.44 2.51 -6.24
N ASP A 89 -11.21 2.22 -6.66
CA ASP A 89 -10.52 2.92 -7.76
C ASP A 89 -9.62 1.95 -8.58
N PRO A 90 -10.22 0.96 -9.26
CA PRO A 90 -9.46 -0.09 -9.94
C PRO A 90 -8.61 0.43 -11.11
N ALA A 91 -8.83 1.67 -11.56
CA ALA A 91 -7.99 2.29 -12.57
C ALA A 91 -6.62 2.67 -12.01
N ARG A 92 -6.56 3.20 -10.77
CA ARG A 92 -5.32 3.64 -10.12
C ARG A 92 -4.59 2.54 -9.36
N TYR A 93 -5.28 1.48 -8.93
CA TYR A 93 -4.67 0.41 -8.14
C TYR A 93 -4.43 -0.87 -8.95
N VAL A 94 -3.31 -1.54 -8.67
CA VAL A 94 -3.04 -2.91 -9.14
C VAL A 94 -2.70 -3.77 -7.94
N LEU A 95 -3.48 -4.83 -7.73
CA LEU A 95 -3.19 -5.85 -6.74
C LEU A 95 -2.13 -6.82 -7.29
N VAL A 96 -1.08 -7.03 -6.52
CA VAL A 96 -0.01 -7.99 -6.81
C VAL A 96 -0.07 -9.06 -5.72
N ASP A 97 -0.27 -10.32 -6.11
CA ASP A 97 -0.23 -11.46 -5.19
C ASP A 97 1.20 -11.66 -4.68
N ALA A 98 1.46 -11.12 -3.49
CA ALA A 98 2.73 -11.19 -2.80
C ALA A 98 2.87 -12.47 -1.95
N ALA A 99 1.86 -13.34 -1.89
CA ALA A 99 1.98 -14.64 -1.23
C ALA A 99 2.87 -15.60 -2.04
N GLN A 100 2.99 -15.36 -3.36
CA GLN A 100 3.84 -16.11 -4.26
C GLN A 100 5.35 -16.03 -3.90
N PRO A 101 6.17 -16.95 -4.43
CA PRO A 101 7.63 -16.81 -4.41
C PRO A 101 8.09 -15.51 -5.07
N LEU A 102 9.19 -14.93 -4.57
CA LEU A 102 9.71 -13.63 -5.03
C LEU A 102 9.87 -13.54 -6.56
N THR A 103 10.34 -14.61 -7.19
CA THR A 103 10.52 -14.66 -8.65
C THR A 103 9.22 -14.56 -9.43
N GLN A 104 8.11 -15.07 -8.89
CA GLN A 104 6.79 -14.96 -9.51
C GLN A 104 6.20 -13.56 -9.29
N VAL A 105 6.41 -12.97 -8.11
CA VAL A 105 6.06 -11.57 -7.85
C VAL A 105 6.77 -10.65 -8.83
N GLN A 106 8.09 -10.83 -9.01
CA GLN A 106 8.89 -10.07 -9.97
C GLN A 106 8.36 -10.24 -11.40
N ARG A 107 8.07 -11.47 -11.82
CA ARG A 107 7.48 -11.73 -13.14
C ARG A 107 6.14 -11.03 -13.32
N ALA A 108 5.29 -10.99 -12.29
CA ALA A 108 4.04 -10.24 -12.34
C ALA A 108 4.29 -8.74 -12.51
N LEU A 109 5.30 -8.18 -11.83
CA LEU A 109 5.70 -6.78 -12.02
C LEU A 109 6.24 -6.51 -13.43
N ASP A 110 6.99 -7.43 -14.03
CA ASP A 110 7.51 -7.28 -15.40
C ASP A 110 6.38 -7.08 -16.41
N THR A 111 5.24 -7.75 -16.20
CA THR A 111 4.05 -7.58 -17.07
C THR A 111 3.43 -6.17 -16.98
N LEU A 112 3.70 -5.42 -15.90
CA LEU A 112 3.21 -4.06 -15.69
C LEU A 112 4.14 -2.99 -16.26
N LEU A 113 5.39 -3.34 -16.62
CA LEU A 113 6.38 -2.38 -17.11
C LEU A 113 5.92 -1.58 -18.34
N PRO A 114 5.27 -2.17 -19.37
CA PRO A 114 4.79 -1.39 -20.51
C PRO A 114 3.82 -0.28 -20.09
N ARG A 115 2.85 -0.61 -19.25
CA ARG A 115 1.88 0.35 -18.70
C ARG A 115 2.57 1.44 -17.86
N LEU A 116 3.53 1.07 -17.01
CA LEU A 116 4.30 2.02 -16.21
C LEU A 116 5.09 3.00 -17.08
N LEU A 117 5.68 2.53 -18.19
CA LEU A 117 6.41 3.37 -19.13
C LEU A 117 5.49 4.32 -19.90
N GLU A 118 4.26 3.92 -20.20
CA GLU A 118 3.25 4.80 -20.79
C GLU A 118 2.88 5.93 -19.83
N LEU A 119 2.62 5.61 -18.56
CA LEU A 119 2.30 6.60 -17.53
C LEU A 119 3.47 7.56 -17.27
N ALA A 120 4.71 7.08 -17.29
CA ALA A 120 5.90 7.89 -17.04
C ALA A 120 6.31 8.80 -18.22
N ARG A 121 5.73 8.58 -19.41
CA ARG A 121 5.96 9.40 -20.62
C ARG A 121 4.90 10.48 -20.81
N GLY A 122 3.88 10.52 -19.95
CA GLY A 122 2.89 11.60 -19.87
C GLY A 122 3.46 12.89 -19.31
#